data_AF-A0A0H3DDL4-F1
#
_entry.id   AF-A0A0H3DDL4-F1
#
_cell.length_a   1.000
_cell.length_b   1.000
_cell.length_c   1.000
_cell.angle_alpha   90.00
_cell.angle_beta   90.00
_cell.angle_gamma   90.00
#
_symmetry.space_group_name_H-M   'P 1'
#
loop_
_entity.id
_entity.type
_entity.pdbx_description
1 polymer ?
#
loop_
_entity_poly.entity_id
_entity_poly.type
_entity_poly.pdbx_seq_one_letter_code
_entity_poly.pdbx_strand_id
1 'polypeptide(L)'
;MWIDPGIGFGKTVEDNVRLLRRMPAMCDLGIPVLLGVSRKSFIGAVTGRDVEDRLPGSLALIAPAWSAGVDIIRVHDVPQTCDTITMLEAVWGDR
;
A
#
# COMPACT_ATOMS: atom_id res chain seq x y z
N MET A 1 14.48 10.16 9.99
CA MET A 1 13.09 10.66 9.99
C MET A 1 12.32 9.84 8.98
N TRP A 2 11.09 9.44 9.27
CA TRP A 2 10.23 8.63 8.39
C TRP A 2 8.89 9.34 8.20
N ILE A 3 8.23 9.11 7.07
CA ILE A 3 6.89 9.64 6.80
C ILE A 3 5.89 8.51 6.52
N ASP A 4 4.65 8.67 7.01
CA ASP A 4 3.49 7.84 6.65
C ASP A 4 2.38 8.80 6.16
N PRO A 5 1.80 8.58 4.97
CA PRO A 5 0.72 9.43 4.44
C PRO A 5 -0.60 9.31 5.21
N GLY A 6 -0.69 8.36 6.14
CA GLY A 6 -1.83 8.13 7.01
C GLY A 6 -3.05 7.70 6.23
N ILE A 7 -2.94 6.66 5.40
CA ILE A 7 -4.09 6.12 4.67
C ILE A 7 -5.20 5.68 5.64
N GLY A 8 -6.42 6.14 5.38
CA GLY A 8 -7.62 5.85 6.16
C GLY A 8 -7.76 6.66 7.46
N PHE A 9 -6.92 7.66 7.72
CA PHE A 9 -7.05 8.54 8.90
C PHE A 9 -7.77 9.83 8.54
N GLY A 10 -9.10 9.86 8.75
CA GLY A 10 -9.95 11.05 8.53
C GLY A 10 -10.07 11.49 7.06
N LYS A 11 -9.68 10.63 6.11
CA LYS A 11 -9.63 10.90 4.67
C LYS A 11 -10.81 10.26 3.95
N THR A 12 -11.34 10.95 2.94
CA THR A 12 -12.37 10.36 2.05
C THR A 12 -11.77 9.23 1.22
N VAL A 13 -12.61 8.42 0.56
CA VAL A 13 -12.13 7.39 -0.38
C VAL A 13 -11.29 8.03 -1.49
N GLU A 14 -11.77 9.14 -2.06
CA GLU A 14 -11.08 9.89 -3.12
C GLU A 14 -9.71 10.40 -2.65
N ASP A 15 -9.61 10.93 -1.43
CA ASP A 15 -8.33 11.39 -0.86
C ASP A 15 -7.32 10.25 -0.72
N ASN A 16 -7.76 9.08 -0.23
CA ASN A 16 -6.89 7.92 -0.09
C ASN A 16 -6.38 7.44 -1.45
N VAL A 17 -7.27 7.36 -2.45
CA VAL A 17 -6.91 6.99 -3.82
C VAL A 17 -5.94 8.02 -4.41
N ARG A 18 -6.17 9.33 -4.20
CA ARG A 18 -5.30 10.40 -4.68
C ARG A 18 -3.91 10.33 -4.06
N LEU A 19 -3.79 10.04 -2.76
CA LEU A 19 -2.50 9.85 -2.10
C LEU A 19 -1.73 8.65 -2.67
N LEU A 20 -2.41 7.52 -2.86
CA LEU A 20 -1.80 6.33 -3.45
C LEU A 20 -1.34 6.59 -4.90
N ARG A 21 -2.13 7.31 -5.70
CA ARG A 21 -1.73 7.73 -7.06
C ARG A 21 -0.52 8.66 -7.09
N ARG A 22 -0.27 9.40 -6.00
CA ARG A 22 0.86 10.34 -5.87
C ARG A 22 2.02 9.76 -5.04
N MET A 23 1.97 8.46 -4.72
CA MET A 23 3.02 7.77 -3.96
C MET A 23 4.43 7.96 -4.54
N PRO A 24 4.66 7.88 -5.87
CA PRO A 24 6.00 8.08 -6.43
C PRO A 24 6.58 9.46 -6.07
N ALA A 25 5.79 10.53 -6.25
CA ALA A 25 6.21 11.88 -5.91
C ALA A 25 6.51 12.08 -4.42
N MET A 26 5.93 11.26 -3.54
CA MET A 26 6.22 11.29 -2.10
C MET A 26 7.52 10.54 -1.77
N CYS A 27 7.79 9.43 -2.45
CA CYS A 27 9.06 8.69 -2.30
C CYS A 27 10.23 9.48 -2.90
N ASP A 28 9.99 10.28 -3.95
CA ASP A 28 10.97 11.18 -4.57
C ASP A 28 11.44 12.33 -3.65
N LEU A 29 10.81 12.52 -2.48
CA LEU A 29 11.25 13.52 -1.49
C LEU A 29 12.57 13.17 -0.79
N GLY A 30 13.10 11.96 -1.01
CA GLY A 30 14.34 11.49 -0.38
C GLY A 30 14.20 11.19 1.11
N ILE A 31 12.97 11.02 1.60
CA ILE A 31 12.67 10.65 2.99
C ILE A 31 12.05 9.24 2.98
N PRO A 32 12.53 8.31 3.83
CA PRO A 32 11.97 6.97 3.89
C PRO A 32 10.47 6.94 4.18
N VAL A 33 9.73 6.15 3.40
CA VAL A 33 8.26 6.06 3.44
C VAL A 33 7.81 4.76 4.08
N LEU A 34 6.93 4.87 5.07
CA LEU A 34 6.14 3.76 5.60
C LEU A 34 4.70 3.86 5.09
N LEU A 35 4.15 2.77 4.58
CA LEU A 35 2.79 2.71 4.07
C LEU A 35 1.93 1.69 4.85
N GLY A 36 0.86 2.18 5.49
CA GLY A 36 -0.16 1.35 6.14
C GLY A 36 -1.49 1.29 5.40
N VAL A 37 -1.65 0.33 4.48
CA VAL A 37 -2.89 0.16 3.67
C VAL A 37 -3.72 -1.09 4.03
N SER A 38 -3.12 -2.09 4.68
CA SER A 38 -3.75 -3.40 4.91
C SER A 38 -5.09 -3.31 5.63
N ARG A 39 -6.11 -3.95 5.05
CA ARG A 39 -7.51 -4.09 5.54
C ARG A 39 -8.27 -2.78 5.81
N LYS A 40 -7.75 -1.63 5.38
CA LYS A 40 -8.36 -0.31 5.62
C LYS A 40 -9.76 -0.20 5.01
N SER A 41 -10.63 0.59 5.63
CA SER A 41 -12.04 0.76 5.25
C SER A 41 -12.25 1.23 3.81
N PHE A 42 -11.36 2.08 3.29
CA PHE A 42 -11.46 2.56 1.91
C PHE A 42 -11.37 1.43 0.89
N ILE A 43 -10.65 0.34 1.19
CA ILE A 43 -10.59 -0.85 0.32
C ILE A 43 -11.99 -1.45 0.21
N GLY A 44 -12.68 -1.66 1.34
CA GLY A 44 -14.05 -2.16 1.34
C GLY A 44 -15.03 -1.22 0.64
N ALA A 45 -14.84 0.10 0.78
CA ALA A 45 -15.65 1.09 0.08
C ALA A 45 -15.47 1.04 -1.45
N VAL A 46 -14.26 0.71 -1.94
CA VAL A 46 -13.97 0.59 -3.38
C VAL A 46 -14.40 -0.78 -3.94
N THR A 47 -14.19 -1.86 -3.19
CA THR A 47 -14.39 -3.23 -3.69
C THR A 47 -15.74 -3.84 -3.30
N GLY A 48 -16.50 -3.20 -2.41
CA GLY A 48 -17.74 -3.75 -1.86
C GLY A 48 -17.52 -4.93 -0.91
N ARG A 49 -16.34 -5.05 -0.30
CA ARG A 49 -15.94 -6.18 0.56
C ARG A 49 -15.91 -5.83 2.05
N ASP A 50 -16.36 -6.78 2.86
CA ASP A 50 -16.21 -6.74 4.31
C ASP A 50 -14.76 -6.91 4.75
N VAL A 51 -14.46 -6.58 6.00
CA VAL A 51 -13.08 -6.50 6.51
C VAL A 51 -12.27 -7.78 6.33
N GLU A 52 -12.90 -8.95 6.48
CA GLU A 52 -12.25 -10.25 6.31
C GLU A 52 -11.91 -10.57 4.84
N ASP A 53 -12.64 -9.96 3.91
CA ASP A 53 -12.48 -10.17 2.46
C ASP A 53 -11.62 -9.08 1.79
N ARG A 54 -10.91 -8.25 2.58
CA ARG A 54 -10.05 -7.17 2.07
C ARG A 54 -8.63 -7.61 1.73
N LEU A 55 -8.27 -8.87 1.91
CA LEU A 55 -6.94 -9.36 1.58
C LEU A 55 -6.59 -9.10 0.10
N PRO A 56 -7.41 -9.48 -0.91
CA PRO A 56 -7.06 -9.24 -2.31
C PRO A 56 -6.87 -7.75 -2.62
N GLY A 57 -7.74 -6.89 -2.08
CA GLY A 57 -7.61 -5.44 -2.25
C GLY A 57 -6.39 -4.85 -1.53
N SER A 58 -5.96 -5.45 -0.42
CA SER A 58 -4.74 -5.07 0.29
C SER A 58 -3.48 -5.45 -0.51
N LEU A 59 -3.45 -6.68 -1.05
CA LEU A 59 -2.34 -7.18 -1.87
C LEU A 59 -2.20 -6.40 -3.17
N ALA A 60 -3.32 -5.99 -3.80
CA ALA A 60 -3.32 -5.18 -5.01
C ALA A 60 -2.60 -3.83 -4.84
N LEU A 61 -2.49 -3.32 -3.61
CA LEU A 61 -1.80 -2.05 -3.32
C LEU A 61 -0.29 -2.23 -3.07
N ILE A 62 0.19 -3.47 -2.94
CA ILE A 62 1.61 -3.76 -2.69
C ILE A 62 2.43 -3.48 -3.94
N ALA A 63 1.98 -3.93 -5.11
CA ALA A 63 2.68 -3.71 -6.39
C ALA A 63 2.97 -2.23 -6.69
N PRO A 64 1.98 -1.31 -6.67
CA PRO A 64 2.27 0.11 -6.90
C PRO A 64 3.08 0.74 -5.77
N ALA A 65 2.95 0.28 -4.51
CA ALA A 65 3.76 0.80 -3.41
C ALA A 65 5.24 0.40 -3.54
N TRP A 66 5.50 -0.86 -3.85
CA TRP A 66 6.83 -1.40 -4.14
C TRP A 66 7.47 -0.68 -5.33
N SER A 67 6.73 -0.56 -6.44
CA SER A 67 7.20 0.14 -7.64
C SER A 67 7.41 1.65 -7.41
N ALA A 68 6.65 2.28 -6.52
CA ALA A 68 6.79 3.70 -6.20
C ALA A 68 7.99 4.01 -5.30
N GLY A 69 8.59 3.00 -4.66
CA GLY A 69 9.74 3.22 -3.79
C GLY A 69 9.42 3.25 -2.29
N VAL A 70 8.31 2.67 -1.84
CA VAL A 70 8.00 2.57 -0.41
C VAL A 70 8.99 1.64 0.30
N ASP A 71 9.54 2.09 1.43
CA ASP A 71 10.57 1.37 2.18
C ASP A 71 10.01 0.37 3.18
N ILE A 72 8.87 0.68 3.80
CA ILE A 72 8.19 -0.21 4.74
C ILE A 72 6.71 -0.31 4.38
N ILE A 73 6.20 -1.53 4.29
CA ILE A 73 4.76 -1.79 4.19
C ILE A 73 4.28 -2.42 5.50
N ARG A 74 3.38 -1.74 6.20
CA ARG A 74 2.75 -2.26 7.43
C ARG A 74 1.50 -3.08 7.09
N VAL A 75 1.55 -4.38 7.37
CA VAL A 75 0.48 -5.33 7.01
C VAL A 75 -0.01 -6.17 8.19
N HIS A 76 -1.22 -6.71 8.07
CA HIS A 76 -1.74 -7.76 8.96
C HIS A 76 -1.41 -9.16 8.42
N ASP A 77 -1.52 -9.34 7.10
CA ASP A 77 -1.36 -10.61 6.40
C ASP A 77 0.08 -10.76 5.90
N VAL A 78 1.00 -11.02 6.83
CA VAL A 78 2.46 -11.03 6.58
C VAL A 78 2.87 -12.06 5.51
N PRO A 79 2.54 -13.36 5.62
CA PRO A 79 3.01 -14.36 4.66
C PRO A 79 2.59 -14.02 3.22
N GLN A 80 1.33 -13.65 3.00
CA GLN A 80 0.79 -13.32 1.68
C GLN A 80 1.42 -12.05 1.10
N THR A 81 1.76 -11.09 1.95
CA THR A 81 2.46 -9.88 1.53
C THR A 81 3.91 -10.21 1.14
N CYS A 82 4.60 -11.06 1.91
CA CYS A 82 5.94 -11.54 1.55
C CYS A 82 5.92 -12.29 0.21
N ASP A 83 4.99 -13.23 0.01
CA ASP A 83 4.84 -13.95 -1.25
C ASP A 83 4.60 -12.99 -2.42
N THR A 84 3.78 -11.95 -2.20
CA THR A 84 3.54 -10.90 -3.20
C THR A 84 4.83 -10.18 -3.56
N ILE A 85 5.61 -9.72 -2.57
CA ILE A 85 6.88 -9.02 -2.79
C ILE A 85 7.91 -9.93 -3.48
N THR A 86 8.05 -11.18 -3.04
CA THR A 86 8.94 -12.16 -3.67
C THR A 86 8.58 -12.38 -5.15
N MET A 87 7.29 -12.43 -5.48
CA MET A 87 6.86 -12.50 -6.88
C MET A 87 7.13 -11.21 -7.65
N LEU A 88 7.01 -10.05 -7.00
CA LEU A 88 7.39 -8.77 -7.63
C LEU A 88 8.88 -8.76 -7.99
N GLU A 89 9.74 -9.12 -7.04
CA GLU A 89 11.20 -9.20 -7.22
C GLU A 89 11.58 -10.22 -8.30
N ALA A 90 10.92 -11.39 -8.32
CA ALA A 90 11.17 -12.42 -9.32
C ALA A 90 10.83 -11.98 -10.76
N VAL A 91 9.83 -11.12 -10.94
CA VAL A 91 9.34 -10.69 -12.27
C VAL A 91 10.00 -9.40 -12.74
N TRP A 92 10.19 -8.43 -11.84
CA TRP A 92 10.67 -7.08 -12.18
C TRP A 92 12.09 -6.79 -11.70
N GLY A 93 12.73 -7.71 -10.97
CA GLY A 93 14.05 -7.53 -10.36
C GLY A 93 13.97 -6.85 -8.99
N ASP A 94 15.13 -6.74 -8.33
CA ASP A 94 15.24 -5.99 -7.09
C ASP A 94 14.99 -4.49 -7.34
N ARG A 95 14.38 -3.83 -6.36
CA ARG A 95 14.09 -2.39 -6.36
C ARG A 95 15.36 -1.55 -6.21
#